data_AF-A0A2W6SPG5-F1
#
_entry.id   AF-A0A2W6SPG5-F1
#
_cell.length_a   1.000
_cell.length_b   1.000
_cell.length_c   1.000
_cell.angle_alpha   90.00
_cell.angle_beta   90.00
_cell.angle_gamma   90.00
#
_symmetry.space_group_name_H-M   'P 1'
#
loop_
_entity.id
_entity.type
_entity.pdbx_description
1 polymer ?
#
loop_
_entity_poly.entity_id
_entity_poly.type
_entity_poly.pdbx_seq_one_letter_code
_entity_poly.pdbx_strand_id
1 'polypeptide(L)'
;MGYKLRPNFQREFGRRFRRGIYKVFLEERERQIKDAHDDRFNFMREFSRYDLNDYPVYVQVPKFKAVFYNTEDLLLPQIRFTDYSDEVDKEFRFYSYPLMGHSFVIPTSNQFMNERLDAYSKHLQKTDDSFGTQLMPINNIEQLDFRFNYMNGK
;
A
#
# COMPACT_ATOMS: atom_id res chain seq x y z
N MET A 1 -29.00 21.93 9.60
CA MET A 1 -27.53 21.84 9.67
C MET A 1 -27.07 20.97 8.50
N GLY A 2 -26.44 21.55 7.47
CA GLY A 2 -26.03 20.80 6.29
C GLY A 2 -24.70 20.07 6.49
N TYR A 3 -24.47 18.99 5.74
CA TYR A 3 -23.16 18.34 5.66
C TYR A 3 -22.10 19.38 5.22
N LYS A 4 -21.05 19.55 6.03
CA LYS A 4 -19.90 20.40 5.70
C LYS A 4 -18.64 19.56 5.82
N LEU A 5 -17.95 19.36 4.71
CA LEU A 5 -16.60 18.79 4.71
C LEU A 5 -15.69 19.74 5.49
N ARG A 6 -15.09 19.24 6.58
CA ARG A 6 -14.08 20.00 7.29
C ARG A 6 -12.85 20.15 6.39
N PRO A 7 -12.24 21.34 6.32
CA PRO A 7 -10.96 21.51 5.66
C PRO A 7 -9.97 20.45 6.20
N ASN A 8 -9.20 19.84 5.30
CA ASN A 8 -8.21 18.80 5.60
C ASN A 8 -8.74 17.42 6.04
N PHE A 9 -10.04 17.21 6.20
CA PHE A 9 -10.57 15.90 6.62
C PHE A 9 -10.05 14.74 5.76
N GLN A 10 -10.07 14.90 4.42
CA GLN A 10 -9.61 13.85 3.51
C GLN A 10 -8.11 13.54 3.64
N ARG A 11 -7.30 14.56 3.92
CA ARG A 11 -5.86 14.42 4.13
C ARG A 11 -5.56 13.73 5.46
N GLU A 12 -6.23 14.15 6.53
CA GLU A 12 -6.10 13.52 7.85
C GLU A 12 -6.59 12.08 7.85
N PHE A 13 -7.69 11.80 7.14
CA PHE A 13 -8.14 10.43 6.90
C PHE A 13 -7.05 9.66 6.14
N GLY A 14 -6.58 10.18 5.00
CA GLY A 14 -5.52 9.55 4.21
C GLY A 14 -4.30 9.18 5.07
N ARG A 15 -3.81 10.10 5.91
CA ARG A 15 -2.72 9.86 6.85
C ARG A 15 -3.02 8.71 7.82
N ARG A 16 -4.19 8.74 8.48
CA ARG A 16 -4.62 7.68 9.40
C ARG A 16 -4.76 6.33 8.70
N PHE A 17 -5.24 6.33 7.46
CA PHE A 17 -5.35 5.13 6.64
C PHE A 17 -3.96 4.54 6.34
N ARG A 18 -3.01 5.36 5.87
CA ARG A 18 -1.62 4.92 5.65
C ARG A 18 -1.00 4.33 6.91
N ARG A 19 -1.18 5.00 8.07
CA ARG A 19 -0.72 4.46 9.37
C ARG A 19 -1.33 3.11 9.71
N GLY A 20 -2.62 2.93 9.41
CA GLY A 20 -3.31 1.65 9.56
C GLY A 20 -2.69 0.55 8.70
N ILE A 21 -2.40 0.83 7.43
CA ILE A 21 -1.75 -0.13 6.53
C ILE A 21 -0.37 -0.55 7.05
N TYR A 22 0.46 0.41 7.48
CA TYR A 22 1.76 0.12 8.09
C TYR A 22 1.64 -0.75 9.35
N LYS A 23 0.64 -0.48 10.20
CA LYS A 23 0.37 -1.25 11.40
C LYS A 23 0.00 -2.70 11.06
N VAL A 24 -0.97 -2.90 10.18
CA VAL A 24 -1.45 -4.22 9.76
C VAL A 24 -0.33 -5.02 9.12
N PHE A 25 0.49 -4.38 8.27
CA PHE A 25 1.66 -5.02 7.68
C PHE A 25 2.62 -5.58 8.73
N LEU A 26 2.97 -4.77 9.75
CA LEU A 26 3.88 -5.21 10.81
C LEU A 26 3.27 -6.33 11.66
N GLU A 27 1.98 -6.25 11.98
CA GLU A 27 1.28 -7.28 12.77
C GLU A 27 1.22 -8.62 12.01
N GLU A 28 0.90 -8.59 10.72
CA GLU A 28 0.88 -9.78 9.87
C GLU A 28 2.28 -10.36 9.65
N ARG A 29 3.27 -9.49 9.47
CA ARG A 29 4.67 -9.90 9.30
C ARG A 29 5.22 -10.55 10.58
N GLU A 30 4.89 -10.00 11.74
CA GLU A 30 5.22 -10.62 13.02
C GLU A 30 4.47 -11.94 13.22
N ARG A 31 3.21 -12.02 12.83
CA ARG A 31 2.40 -13.24 12.93
C ARG A 31 3.00 -14.39 12.11
N GLN A 32 3.43 -14.11 10.88
CA GLN A 32 3.82 -15.11 9.89
C GLN A 32 5.34 -15.35 9.79
N ILE A 33 6.15 -14.29 9.75
CA ILE A 33 7.61 -14.36 9.48
C ILE A 33 8.45 -14.16 10.73
N LYS A 34 7.95 -13.47 11.75
CA LYS A 34 8.67 -13.17 13.02
C LYS A 34 9.87 -12.23 12.84
N ASP A 35 9.86 -11.36 11.83
CA ASP A 35 10.92 -10.38 11.56
C ASP A 35 10.45 -8.91 11.63
N ALA A 36 9.24 -8.64 12.13
CA ALA A 36 8.71 -7.27 12.15
C ALA A 36 9.44 -6.34 13.13
N HIS A 37 10.37 -6.88 13.92
CA HIS A 37 11.26 -6.15 14.82
C HIS A 37 12.58 -5.69 14.17
N ASP A 38 12.88 -6.13 12.94
CA ASP A 38 14.06 -5.67 12.18
C ASP A 38 14.14 -4.14 12.15
N ASP A 39 15.36 -3.60 12.28
CA ASP A 39 15.63 -2.18 12.30
C ASP A 39 15.18 -1.45 11.04
N ARG A 40 15.14 -2.13 9.89
CA ARG A 40 14.63 -1.54 8.65
C ARG A 40 13.18 -1.10 8.74
N PHE A 41 12.41 -1.65 9.70
CA PHE A 41 11.02 -1.31 9.96
C PHE A 41 10.84 -0.28 11.09
N ASN A 42 11.91 0.28 11.67
CA ASN A 42 11.82 1.31 12.71
C ASN A 42 10.93 2.47 12.27
N PHE A 43 11.08 2.96 11.04
CA PHE A 43 10.27 4.06 10.51
C PHE A 43 8.77 3.71 10.43
N MET A 44 8.43 2.46 10.10
CA MET A 44 7.03 1.98 10.08
C MET A 44 6.47 1.98 11.50
N ARG A 45 7.24 1.53 12.49
CA ARG A 45 6.84 1.52 13.91
C ARG A 45 6.65 2.94 14.44
N GLU A 46 7.59 3.83 14.16
CA GLU A 46 7.53 5.25 14.53
C GLU A 46 6.27 5.94 14.01
N PHE A 47 5.95 5.72 12.73
CA PHE A 47 4.77 6.31 12.11
C PHE A 47 3.46 5.67 12.55
N SER A 48 3.39 4.34 12.54
CA SER A 48 2.16 3.62 12.90
C SER A 48 1.80 3.79 14.38
N ARG A 49 2.78 3.66 15.29
CA ARG A 49 2.55 3.66 16.74
C ARG A 49 2.55 5.06 17.35
N TYR A 50 3.52 5.90 16.96
CA TYR A 50 3.77 7.19 17.60
C TYR A 50 3.39 8.39 16.74
N ASP A 51 2.87 8.17 15.52
CA ASP A 51 2.47 9.23 14.59
C ASP A 51 3.63 10.16 14.18
N LEU A 52 4.86 9.65 14.19
CA LEU A 52 6.06 10.39 13.81
C LEU A 52 6.25 10.36 12.28
N ASN A 53 6.61 11.51 11.70
CA ASN A 53 6.82 11.69 10.25
C ASN A 53 5.59 11.36 9.39
N ASP A 54 5.68 11.46 8.07
CA ASP A 54 4.63 11.04 7.14
C ASP A 54 5.22 10.16 6.05
N TYR A 55 4.90 8.86 6.09
CA TYR A 55 5.40 7.92 5.09
C TYR A 55 4.31 7.52 4.09
N PRO A 56 4.67 7.39 2.80
CA PRO A 56 3.72 7.11 1.75
C PRO A 56 3.30 5.64 1.76
N VAL A 57 2.05 5.41 1.41
CA VAL A 57 1.57 4.14 0.87
C VAL A 57 1.02 4.47 -0.50
N TYR A 58 1.34 3.64 -1.47
CA TYR A 58 0.90 3.82 -2.84
C TYR A 58 -0.20 2.81 -3.17
N VAL A 59 -0.96 3.11 -4.20
CA VAL A 59 -1.86 2.17 -4.85
C VAL A 59 -1.45 2.06 -6.32
N GLN A 60 -1.41 0.86 -6.87
CA GLN A 60 -1.27 0.69 -8.32
C GLN A 60 -2.54 1.18 -9.00
N VAL A 61 -2.41 2.04 -10.00
CA VAL A 61 -3.54 2.50 -10.81
C VAL A 61 -4.01 1.31 -11.66
N PRO A 62 -5.29 0.87 -11.53
CA PRO A 62 -5.78 -0.30 -12.25
C PRO A 62 -5.60 -0.16 -13.76
N LYS A 63 -4.92 -1.14 -14.36
CA LYS A 63 -4.73 -1.21 -15.82
C LYS A 63 -6.00 -1.64 -16.57
N PHE A 64 -6.80 -2.48 -15.93
CA PHE A 64 -8.00 -3.08 -16.52
C PHE A 64 -9.25 -2.60 -15.81
N LYS A 65 -10.39 -2.63 -16.50
CA LYS A 65 -11.73 -2.39 -15.92
C LYS A 65 -12.25 -3.61 -15.16
N ALA A 66 -11.39 -4.21 -14.35
CA ALA A 66 -11.66 -5.41 -13.59
C ALA A 66 -11.06 -5.29 -12.20
N VAL A 67 -11.76 -5.84 -11.20
CA VAL A 67 -11.26 -5.95 -9.83
C VAL A 67 -10.60 -7.31 -9.70
N PHE A 68 -9.30 -7.31 -9.44
CA PHE A 68 -8.57 -8.52 -9.06
C PHE A 68 -8.66 -8.70 -7.55
N TYR A 69 -9.09 -9.87 -7.11
CA TYR A 69 -9.14 -10.23 -5.71
C TYR A 69 -8.95 -11.74 -5.53
N ASN A 70 -8.49 -12.12 -4.35
CA ASN A 70 -8.52 -13.50 -3.91
C ASN A 70 -9.75 -13.70 -3.02
N THR A 71 -10.60 -14.68 -3.35
CA THR A 71 -11.83 -14.99 -2.60
C THR A 71 -11.55 -15.32 -1.14
N GLU A 72 -10.45 -16.02 -0.85
CA GLU A 72 -10.07 -16.34 0.53
C GLU A 72 -9.76 -15.07 1.32
N ASP A 73 -9.07 -14.10 0.71
CA ASP A 73 -8.72 -12.83 1.36
C ASP A 73 -9.93 -11.90 1.51
N LEU A 74 -11.03 -12.14 0.79
CA LEU A 74 -12.30 -11.44 1.05
C LEU A 74 -12.98 -11.97 2.32
N LEU A 75 -12.90 -13.28 2.56
CA LEU A 75 -13.50 -13.93 3.72
C LEU A 75 -12.62 -13.77 4.97
N LEU A 76 -11.30 -13.84 4.79
CA LEU A 76 -10.28 -13.73 5.82
C LEU A 76 -9.16 -12.80 5.34
N PRO A 77 -9.37 -11.46 5.43
CA PRO A 77 -8.37 -10.49 5.01
C PRO A 77 -7.05 -10.68 5.74
N GLN A 78 -6.01 -11.05 5.00
CA GLN A 78 -4.65 -11.19 5.48
C GLN A 78 -3.66 -10.72 4.42
N ILE A 79 -2.47 -10.32 4.86
CA ILE A 79 -1.35 -10.01 3.96
C ILE A 79 -0.51 -11.29 3.88
N ARG A 80 -0.35 -11.88 2.69
CA ARG A 80 0.42 -13.13 2.52
C ARG A 80 1.83 -12.83 2.05
N PHE A 81 2.83 -13.30 2.78
CA PHE A 81 4.22 -13.17 2.38
C PHE A 81 4.64 -14.39 1.56
N THR A 82 5.03 -14.15 0.31
CA THR A 82 5.45 -15.18 -0.66
C THR A 82 6.90 -14.99 -1.03
N ASP A 83 7.55 -16.04 -1.54
CA ASP A 83 8.94 -15.99 -2.01
C ASP A 83 9.14 -14.87 -3.05
N TYR A 84 8.20 -14.72 -3.99
CA TYR A 84 8.22 -13.63 -4.97
C TYR A 84 8.18 -12.25 -4.29
N SER A 85 7.28 -12.04 -3.33
CA SER A 85 7.20 -10.76 -2.63
C SER A 85 8.44 -10.46 -1.80
N ASP A 86 9.12 -11.50 -1.29
CA ASP A 86 10.38 -11.36 -0.56
C ASP A 86 11.56 -11.03 -1.48
N GLU A 87 11.59 -11.57 -2.70
CA GLU A 87 12.56 -11.19 -3.73
C GLU A 87 12.40 -9.71 -4.12
N VAL A 88 11.16 -9.28 -4.37
CA VAL A 88 10.85 -7.87 -4.67
C VAL A 88 11.21 -6.96 -3.49
N ASP A 89 10.89 -7.34 -2.24
CA ASP A 89 11.30 -6.60 -1.04
C ASP A 89 12.83 -6.49 -0.95
N LYS A 90 13.57 -7.59 -1.16
CA LYS A 90 15.03 -7.58 -1.08
C LYS A 90 15.66 -6.64 -2.11
N GLU A 91 15.16 -6.63 -3.34
CA GLU A 91 15.70 -5.82 -4.44
C GLU A 91 15.29 -4.35 -4.32
N PHE A 92 14.00 -4.08 -4.14
CA PHE A 92 13.43 -2.73 -4.27
C PHE A 92 13.06 -2.09 -2.93
N ARG A 93 12.90 -2.87 -1.86
CA ARG A 93 12.36 -2.42 -0.56
C ARG A 93 10.94 -1.87 -0.67
N PHE A 94 10.16 -2.53 -1.51
CA PHE A 94 8.73 -2.34 -1.62
C PHE A 94 8.07 -3.71 -1.53
N TYR A 95 6.91 -3.73 -0.89
CA TYR A 95 6.04 -4.89 -0.85
C TYR A 95 4.70 -4.51 -1.47
N SER A 96 4.18 -5.34 -2.35
CA SER A 96 2.89 -5.13 -3.01
C SER A 96 1.92 -6.25 -2.67
N TYR A 97 0.66 -5.88 -2.41
CA TYR A 97 -0.37 -6.88 -2.14
C TYR A 97 -1.77 -6.40 -2.54
N PRO A 98 -2.54 -7.22 -3.28
CA PRO A 98 -3.94 -6.97 -3.55
C PRO A 98 -4.79 -7.22 -2.31
N LEU A 99 -5.44 -6.17 -1.80
CA LEU A 99 -6.36 -6.23 -0.68
C LEU A 99 -7.61 -5.40 -0.98
N MET A 100 -8.80 -5.98 -0.75
CA MET A 100 -10.09 -5.30 -0.99
C MET A 100 -10.20 -4.67 -2.39
N GLY A 101 -9.71 -5.37 -3.41
CA GLY A 101 -9.78 -4.92 -4.81
C GLY A 101 -8.82 -3.78 -5.19
N HIS A 102 -7.88 -3.43 -4.31
CA HIS A 102 -6.83 -2.45 -4.54
C HIS A 102 -5.48 -3.12 -4.36
N SER A 103 -4.50 -2.83 -5.22
CA SER A 103 -3.13 -3.30 -4.99
C SER A 103 -2.33 -2.22 -4.28
N PHE A 104 -2.08 -2.44 -2.99
CA PHE A 104 -1.32 -1.53 -2.15
C PHE A 104 0.16 -1.82 -2.27
N VAL A 105 0.96 -0.76 -2.32
CA VAL A 105 2.42 -0.80 -2.39
C VAL A 105 2.98 -0.06 -1.19
N ILE A 106 3.71 -0.81 -0.35
CA ILE A 106 4.16 -0.42 0.98
C ILE A 106 5.70 -0.38 0.95
N PRO A 107 6.32 0.78 1.21
CA PRO A 107 7.77 0.84 1.47
C PRO A 107 8.14 -0.02 2.68
N THR A 108 9.20 -0.81 2.57
CA THR A 108 9.74 -1.66 3.64
C THR A 108 11.06 -1.13 4.21
N SER A 109 11.56 -0.02 3.67
CA SER A 109 12.71 0.74 4.17
C SER A 109 12.55 2.22 3.79
N ASN A 110 13.02 3.14 4.64
CA ASN A 110 13.06 4.56 4.35
C ASN A 110 14.38 5.03 3.72
N GLN A 111 15.38 4.15 3.61
CA GLN A 111 16.68 4.48 3.01
C GLN A 111 16.54 4.58 1.48
N PHE A 112 17.05 5.67 0.89
CA PHE A 112 17.03 5.90 -0.57
C PHE A 112 15.64 5.68 -1.19
N MET A 113 14.59 6.11 -0.48
CA MET A 113 13.21 5.75 -0.81
C MET A 113 12.79 6.26 -2.19
N ASN A 114 13.26 7.45 -2.60
CA ASN A 114 12.92 8.03 -3.90
C ASN A 114 13.60 7.25 -5.04
N GLU A 115 14.89 6.96 -4.91
CA GLU A 115 15.66 6.20 -5.89
C GLU A 115 15.12 4.77 -6.04
N ARG A 116 14.72 4.16 -4.92
CA ARG A 116 14.11 2.83 -4.90
C ARG A 116 12.70 2.85 -5.48
N LEU A 117 11.91 3.89 -5.23
CA LEU A 117 10.60 4.05 -5.84
C LEU A 117 10.71 4.16 -7.37
N ASP A 118 11.69 4.89 -7.86
CA ASP A 118 11.96 5.01 -9.30
C ASP A 118 12.36 3.66 -9.90
N ALA A 119 13.23 2.90 -9.21
CA ALA A 119 13.62 1.56 -9.61
C ALA A 119 12.43 0.59 -9.63
N TYR A 120 11.60 0.62 -8.59
CA TYR A 120 10.41 -0.21 -8.49
C TYR A 120 9.37 0.14 -9.55
N SER A 121 9.16 1.43 -9.83
CA SER A 121 8.26 1.89 -10.89
C SER A 121 8.72 1.40 -12.27
N LYS A 122 10.03 1.42 -12.54
CA LYS A 122 10.61 0.85 -13.77
C LYS A 122 10.45 -0.67 -13.82
N HIS A 123 10.59 -1.35 -12.68
CA HIS A 123 10.33 -2.80 -12.60
C HIS A 123 8.90 -3.12 -13.00
N LEU A 124 7.89 -2.44 -12.42
CA LEU A 124 6.47 -2.65 -12.76
C LEU A 124 6.18 -2.41 -14.25
N GLN A 125 6.79 -1.38 -14.84
CA GLN A 125 6.66 -1.10 -16.27
C GLN A 125 7.32 -2.17 -17.14
N LYS A 126 8.48 -2.69 -16.72
CA LYS A 126 9.24 -3.72 -17.45
C LYS A 126 8.55 -5.09 -17.38
N THR A 127 7.96 -5.43 -16.24
CA THR A 127 7.22 -6.70 -16.05
C THR A 127 5.78 -6.62 -16.54
N ASP A 128 5.31 -5.42 -16.92
CA ASP A 128 3.92 -5.15 -17.30
C ASP A 128 2.93 -5.66 -16.25
N ASP A 129 3.15 -5.27 -15.00
CA ASP A 129 2.43 -5.80 -13.84
C ASP A 129 0.91 -5.76 -14.03
N SER A 130 0.26 -6.90 -13.74
CA SER A 130 -1.17 -7.10 -14.01
C SER A 130 -2.09 -6.21 -13.18
N PHE A 131 -1.64 -5.76 -12.00
CA PHE A 131 -2.41 -4.86 -11.13
C PHE A 131 -2.24 -3.39 -11.52
N GLY A 132 -1.19 -3.06 -12.28
CA GLY A 132 -0.96 -1.72 -12.82
C GLY A 132 0.51 -1.30 -12.79
N THR A 133 0.93 -0.50 -13.76
CA THR A 133 2.33 -0.06 -13.89
C THR A 133 2.61 1.33 -13.33
N GLN A 134 1.55 2.05 -12.95
CA GLN A 134 1.63 3.40 -12.37
C GLN A 134 1.30 3.35 -10.88
N LEU A 135 2.05 4.13 -10.09
CA LEU A 135 1.85 4.24 -8.64
C LEU A 135 1.26 5.61 -8.29
N MET A 136 0.19 5.61 -7.51
CA MET A 136 -0.41 6.83 -6.97
C MET A 136 -0.25 6.85 -5.45
N PRO A 137 0.36 7.90 -4.85
CA PRO A 137 0.42 8.03 -3.41
C PRO A 137 -0.97 8.33 -2.84
N ILE A 138 -1.32 7.67 -1.73
CA ILE A 138 -2.60 7.87 -1.05
C ILE A 138 -2.47 9.08 -0.13
N ASN A 139 -2.48 10.31 -0.65
CA ASN A 139 -2.42 11.55 0.14
C ASN A 139 -3.78 11.90 0.75
N ASN A 140 -4.85 11.71 -0.02
CA ASN A 140 -6.24 11.88 0.35
C ASN A 140 -6.98 10.55 0.19
N ILE A 141 -7.89 10.24 1.10
CA ILE A 141 -8.64 8.97 1.05
C ILE A 141 -9.51 8.83 -0.20
N GLU A 142 -9.96 9.93 -0.82
CA GLU A 142 -10.73 9.92 -2.07
C GLU A 142 -9.95 9.39 -3.27
N GLN A 143 -8.61 9.30 -3.18
CA GLN A 143 -7.78 8.65 -4.20
C GLN A 143 -7.98 7.12 -4.21
N LEU A 144 -8.53 6.54 -3.14
CA LEU A 144 -8.99 5.16 -3.14
C LEU A 144 -10.43 5.10 -3.63
N ASP A 145 -10.60 4.43 -4.77
CA ASP A 145 -11.90 4.29 -5.41
C ASP A 145 -12.66 3.09 -4.85
N PHE A 146 -13.19 3.23 -3.64
CA PHE A 146 -14.01 2.19 -2.99
C PHE A 146 -15.30 1.84 -3.73
N ARG A 147 -15.69 2.64 -4.74
CA ARG A 147 -16.85 2.39 -5.59
C ARG A 147 -16.48 1.73 -6.92
N PHE A 148 -15.18 1.52 -7.17
CA PHE A 148 -14.65 0.93 -8.40
C PHE A 148 -15.22 1.62 -9.66
N ASN A 149 -15.34 2.95 -9.64
CA ASN A 149 -15.81 3.77 -10.75
C ASN A 149 -14.99 3.57 -12.04
N TYR A 150 -13.72 3.17 -11.93
CA TYR A 150 -12.91 2.80 -13.10
C TYR A 150 -13.52 1.65 -13.91
N MET A 151 -14.36 0.80 -13.31
CA MET A 151 -15.10 -0.25 -14.02
C MET A 151 -16.30 0.29 -14.81
N ASN A 152 -16.84 1.46 -14.43
CA ASN A 152 -18.05 2.03 -15.02
C ASN A 152 -17.79 2.83 -16.30
N GLY A 153 -16.53 3.03 -16.68
CA GLY A 153 -16.19 3.70 -17.94
C GLY A 153 -16.58 2.83 -19.15
N LYS A 154 -17.16 3.45 -20.20
CA LYS A 154 -17.38 2.81 -21.52
C LYS A 154 -16.08 2.27 -22.09
#